data_AF-A0A8D4VMA2-F1
#
_entry.id   AF-A0A8D4VMA2-F1
#
_cell.length_a   1.000
_cell.length_b   1.000
_cell.length_c   1.000
_cell.angle_alpha   90.00
_cell.angle_beta   90.00
_cell.angle_gamma   90.00
#
_symmetry.space_group_name_H-M   'P 1'
#
loop_
_entity.id
_entity.type
_entity.pdbx_description
1 polymer ?
#
loop_
_entity_poly.entity_id
_entity_poly.type
_entity_poly.pdbx_seq_one_letter_code
_entity_poly.pdbx_strand_id
1 'polypeptide(L)' 'MAQLTERPEMGTRIRVIAAGKYQGWTGYVAGPSYIPGEEAYVKVRVSKSAASGLQEIKVAWAAGLEKLEEAR' A
#
# COMPACT_ATOMS: atom_id res chain seq x y z
N MET A 1 3.88 -6.33 13.27
CA MET A 1 3.31 -5.83 12.00
C MET A 1 1.90 -6.38 11.91
N ALA A 2 0.92 -5.53 11.61
CA ALA A 2 -0.50 -5.92 11.58
C ALA A 2 -1.09 -5.65 10.20
N GLN A 3 -1.90 -6.59 9.72
CA GLN A 3 -2.69 -6.42 8.52
C GLN A 3 -3.71 -5.28 8.74
N LEU A 4 -3.99 -4.50 7.70
CA LEU A 4 -4.89 -3.35 7.83
C LEU A 4 -6.34 -3.83 8.02
N THR A 5 -6.92 -3.53 9.18
CA THR A 5 -8.32 -3.83 9.53
C THR A 5 -9.28 -2.74 9.06
N GLU A 6 -8.76 -1.55 8.79
CA GLU A 6 -9.49 -0.40 8.27
C GLU A 6 -8.76 0.20 7.08
N ARG A 7 -9.49 0.97 6.26
CA ARG A 7 -8.90 1.60 5.08
C ARG A 7 -7.77 2.54 5.54
N PRO A 8 -6.54 2.36 5.05
CA PRO A 8 -5.42 3.18 5.48
C PRO A 8 -5.56 4.61 4.95
N GLU A 9 -5.16 5.57 5.78
CA GLU A 9 -5.16 6.99 5.43
C GLU A 9 -4.06 7.32 4.42
N MET A 10 -4.25 8.40 3.66
CA MET A 10 -3.21 8.90 2.75
C MET A 10 -1.94 9.26 3.52
N GLY A 11 -0.78 8.84 3.01
CA GLY A 11 0.51 8.99 3.69
C GLY A 11 0.88 7.83 4.63
N THR A 12 -0.05 6.92 4.94
CA THR A 12 0.25 5.73 5.76
C THR A 12 1.37 4.92 5.12
N ARG A 13 2.43 4.65 5.89
CA ARG A 13 3.54 3.80 5.46
C ARG A 13 3.12 2.34 5.44
N ILE A 14 3.35 1.68 4.31
CA ILE A 14 2.90 0.30 4.08
C ILE A 14 4.00 -0.57 3.50
N ARG A 15 3.83 -1.88 3.66
CA ARG A 15 4.50 -2.92 2.92
C ARG A 15 3.47 -3.70 2.12
N VAL A 16 3.82 -3.99 0.87
CA VAL A 16 2.99 -4.84 0.01
C VAL A 16 3.25 -6.29 0.36
N ILE A 17 2.20 -7.01 0.76
CA ILE A 17 2.28 -8.43 1.12
C ILE A 17 1.60 -9.33 0.10
N ALA A 18 0.67 -8.80 -0.72
CA ALA A 18 0.04 -9.55 -1.81
C ALA A 18 -0.28 -8.66 -3.02
N ALA A 19 0.68 -8.51 -3.93
CA ALA A 19 0.50 -7.87 -5.25
C ALA A 19 1.56 -8.32 -6.28
N GLY A 20 1.59 -9.62 -6.61
CA GLY A 20 2.46 -10.18 -7.63
C GLY A 20 3.93 -9.74 -7.47
N LYS A 21 4.52 -9.15 -8.52
CA LYS A 21 5.93 -8.70 -8.53
C LYS A 21 6.27 -7.58 -7.53
N TYR A 22 5.26 -6.92 -6.97
CA TYR A 22 5.41 -5.83 -5.99
C TYR A 22 5.44 -6.34 -4.55
N GLN A 23 5.23 -7.63 -4.32
CA GLN A 23 5.34 -8.21 -2.99
C GLN A 23 6.72 -7.92 -2.36
N GLY A 24 6.71 -7.49 -1.11
CA GLY A 24 7.88 -7.07 -0.35
C GLY A 24 8.30 -5.61 -0.56
N TRP A 25 7.73 -4.90 -1.54
CA TRP A 25 8.03 -3.48 -1.74
C TRP A 25 7.38 -2.64 -0.64
N THR A 26 8.01 -1.52 -0.34
CA THR A 26 7.55 -0.59 0.71
C THR A 26 7.21 0.76 0.11
N GLY A 27 6.32 1.47 0.75
CA GLY A 27 5.85 2.75 0.23
C GLY A 27 4.82 3.40 1.13
N TYR A 28 3.96 4.20 0.51
CA TYR A 28 2.91 4.92 1.20
C TYR A 28 1.62 4.93 0.40
N VAL A 29 0.50 5.07 1.11
CA VAL A 29 -0.83 5.20 0.51
C VAL A 29 -0.96 6.56 -0.17
N ALA A 30 -1.30 6.54 -1.45
CA ALA A 30 -1.49 7.74 -2.26
C ALA A 30 -2.96 8.20 -2.29
N GLY A 31 -3.90 7.33 -1.94
CA GLY A 31 -5.32 7.67 -1.82
C GLY A 31 -6.27 6.50 -2.11
N PRO A 32 -7.59 6.73 -2.01
CA PRO A 32 -8.59 5.72 -2.34
C PRO A 32 -8.64 5.41 -3.85
N SER A 33 -9.19 4.25 -4.20
CA SER A 33 -9.61 4.01 -5.59
C SER A 33 -10.87 4.82 -5.88
N TYR A 34 -10.87 5.59 -6.97
CA TYR A 34 -12.02 6.40 -7.40
C TYR A 34 -13.05 5.60 -8.24
N ILE A 35 -12.89 4.27 -8.30
CA ILE A 35 -13.78 3.40 -9.08
C ILE A 35 -14.93 2.95 -8.17
N PRO A 36 -16.20 3.26 -8.52
CA PRO A 36 -17.36 2.78 -7.77
C PRO A 36 -17.37 1.25 -7.69
N GLY A 37 -17.58 0.70 -6.48
CA GLY A 37 -17.55 -0.75 -6.24
C GLY A 37 -16.16 -1.32 -5.90
N GLU A 38 -15.09 -0.52 -5.93
CA GLU A 38 -13.73 -0.94 -5.57
C GLU A 38 -13.23 -0.30 -4.28
N GLU A 39 -14.11 -0.22 -3.29
CA GLU A 39 -13.84 0.35 -1.98
C GLU A 39 -12.79 -0.43 -1.16
N ALA A 40 -12.58 -1.70 -1.52
CA ALA A 40 -11.52 -2.55 -0.97
C ALA A 40 -10.12 -2.19 -1.50
N TYR A 41 -10.01 -1.31 -2.50
CA TYR A 41 -8.74 -0.99 -3.16
C TYR A 41 -8.27 0.43 -2.85
N VAL A 42 -6.96 0.57 -2.72
CA VAL A 42 -6.27 1.85 -2.58
C VAL A 42 -5.16 1.96 -3.61
N LYS A 43 -4.81 3.19 -3.95
CA LYS A 43 -3.59 3.49 -4.70
C LYS A 43 -2.44 3.64 -3.72
N VAL A 44 -1.33 2.99 -4.00
CA VAL A 44 -0.10 3.10 -3.23
C VAL A 44 1.06 3.44 -4.14
N ARG A 45 2.00 4.22 -3.63
CA ARG A 45 3.28 4.50 -4.30
C ARG A 45 4.36 3.72 -3.59
N VAL A 46 4.92 2.73 -4.27
CA VAL A 46 5.86 1.76 -3.71
C VAL A 46 7.17 1.78 -4.46
N SER A 47 8.24 1.43 -3.77
CA SER A 47 9.55 1.25 -4.40
C SER A 47 10.25 0.04 -3.81
N LYS A 48 11.02 -0.65 -4.65
CA LYS A 48 11.90 -1.73 -4.22
C LYS A 48 13.14 -1.20 -3.47
N SER A 49 13.60 0.00 -3.83
CA SER A 49 14.80 0.63 -3.30
C SER A 49 14.81 2.12 -3.67
N ALA A 50 15.52 2.95 -2.90
CA ALA A 50 15.57 4.41 -3.12
C ALA A 50 15.96 4.83 -4.56
N ALA A 51 16.70 3.97 -5.28
CA ALA A 51 17.12 4.20 -6.66
C ALA A 51 16.07 3.83 -7.72
N SER A 52 15.06 3.01 -7.40
CA SER A 52 14.14 2.41 -8.39
C SER A 52 12.97 3.32 -8.79
N GLY A 53 12.89 4.53 -8.21
CA GLY A 53 11.72 5.40 -8.35
C GLY A 53 10.46 4.84 -7.67
N LEU A 54 9.45 5.68 -7.53
CA LEU A 54 8.15 5.29 -6.97
C LEU A 54 7.25 4.80 -8.10
N GLN A 55 6.65 3.62 -7.93
CA GLN A 55 5.65 3.05 -8.83
C GLN A 55 4.28 3.14 -8.17
N GLU A 56 3.32 3.72 -8.88
CA GLU A 56 1.93 3.74 -8.46
C GLU A 56 1.26 2.41 -8.86
N ILE A 57 0.70 1.72 -7.87
CA ILE A 57 -0.06 0.50 -8.09
C ILE A 57 -1.38 0.57 -7.31
N LYS A 58 -2.33 -0.25 -7.73
CA LYS A 58 -3.60 -0.45 -7.05
C LYS A 58 -3.59 -1.80 -6.36
N VAL A 59 -3.96 -1.84 -5.10
CA VAL A 59 -3.95 -3.07 -4.31
C VAL A 59 -5.11 -3.09 -3.32
N ALA A 60 -5.61 -4.27 -2.99
CA ALA A 60 -6.62 -4.45 -1.96
C ALA A 60 -5.99 -4.12 -0.59
N TRP A 61 -6.51 -3.13 0.13
CA TRP A 61 -5.86 -2.65 1.36
C TRP A 61 -5.91 -3.69 2.48
N ALA A 62 -7.02 -4.42 2.63
CA ALA A 62 -7.19 -5.39 3.70
C ALA A 62 -6.35 -6.67 3.51
N ALA A 63 -6.14 -7.09 2.26
CA ALA A 63 -5.46 -8.36 1.96
C ALA A 63 -4.02 -8.18 1.47
N GLY A 64 -3.72 -7.06 0.82
CA GLY A 64 -2.47 -6.86 0.09
C GLY A 64 -1.47 -5.92 0.76
N LEU A 65 -1.85 -5.27 1.86
CA LEU A 65 -1.02 -4.29 2.55
C LEU A 65 -0.89 -4.59 4.04
N GLU A 66 0.29 -4.27 4.55
CA GLU A 66 0.62 -4.30 5.97
C GLU A 66 1.08 -2.90 6.39
N LYS A 67 0.61 -2.41 7.53
CA LYS A 67 1.02 -1.11 8.06
C LYS A 67 2.43 -1.25 8.64
N LEU A 68 3.35 -0.40 8.18
CA LEU A 68 4.66 -0.26 8.80
C LEU A 68 4.54 0.82 9.87
N GLU A 69 4.63 0.41 11.14
CA GLU A 69 4.72 1.37 12.25
C GLU A 69 5.97 2.25 12.05
N GLU A 70 5.81 3.57 12.17
CA GLU A 70 6.97 4.46 12.25
C GLU A 70 7.68 4.17 13.57
N ALA A 71 8.91 3.65 13.49
CA ALA A 71 9.77 3.47 14.64
C ALA A 71 9.98 4.84 15.29
N ARG A 72 9.42 5.03 16.47
CA ARG A 72 9.54 6.23 17.30
C ARG A 72 10.90 6.27 17.98
#